data_AF-A0A520IP54-F1
#
_entry.id   AF-A0A520IP54-F1
#
_cell.length_a   1.000
_cell.length_b   1.000
_cell.length_c   1.000
_cell.angle_alpha   90.00
_cell.angle_beta   90.00
_cell.angle_gamma   90.00
#
_symmetry.space_group_name_H-M   'P 1'
#
loop_
_entity.id
_entity.type
_entity.pdbx_description
1 polymer ?
#
loop_
_entity_poly.entity_id
_entity_poly.type
_entity_poly.pdbx_seq_one_letter_code
_entity_poly.pdbx_strand_id
1 'polypeptide(L)' 'MASVQLTLPLKYDKWYQQWSTMDDRNILKLENKTFAFEHLVEGAKEAYNNADKNFIDLKFQINRN' A
#
# COMPACT_ATOMS: atom_id res chain seq x y z
N MET A 1 27.08 3.93 22.17
CA MET A 1 25.99 4.13 21.18
C MET A 1 24.94 3.07 21.43
N ALA A 2 23.68 3.46 21.61
CA ALA A 2 22.58 2.51 21.75
C ALA A 2 21.83 2.42 20.42
N SER A 3 21.36 1.23 20.05
CA SER A 3 20.53 1.05 18.86
C SER A 3 19.18 0.47 19.24
N VAL A 4 18.11 1.08 18.71
CA VAL A 4 16.75 0.54 18.82
C VAL A 4 16.39 -0.09 17.49
N GLN A 5 15.97 -1.36 17.53
CA GLN A 5 15.40 -2.08 16.38
C GLN A 5 13.91 -2.25 16.60
N LEU A 6 13.13 -1.93 15.57
CA LEU A 6 11.69 -2.07 15.56
C LEU A 6 11.28 -2.82 14.29
N THR A 7 10.56 -3.93 14.47
CA THR A 7 9.97 -4.71 13.38
C THR A 7 8.47 -4.49 13.39
N LEU A 8 7.91 -3.95 12.31
CA LEU A 8 6.48 -3.65 12.19
C LEU A 8 5.86 -4.47 11.05
N PRO A 9 4.61 -4.95 11.21
CA PRO A 9 3.91 -5.59 10.11
C PRO A 9 3.70 -4.58 8.96
N LEU A 10 4.03 -5.01 7.74
CA LEU A 10 3.83 -4.21 6.55
C LEU A 10 2.33 -4.14 6.22
N LYS A 11 1.76 -2.93 6.23
CA LYS A 11 0.37 -2.69 5.85
C LYS A 11 0.32 -1.67 4.71
N TYR A 12 -0.21 -2.10 3.58
CA TYR A 12 -0.46 -1.22 2.45
C TYR A 12 -1.75 -0.43 2.64
N ASP A 13 -1.69 0.85 2.31
CA ASP A 13 -2.89 1.69 2.21
C ASP A 13 -3.80 1.17 1.08
N LYS A 14 -5.11 1.35 1.26
CA LYS A 14 -6.21 0.91 0.39
C LYS A 14 -7.09 2.06 -0.09
N TRP A 15 -6.65 3.31 0.04
CA TRP A 15 -7.39 4.50 -0.43
C TRP A 15 -7.93 4.36 -1.86
N TYR A 16 -7.17 3.73 -2.77
CA TYR A 16 -7.51 3.58 -4.19
C TYR A 16 -8.78 2.75 -4.43
N GLN A 17 -9.20 1.92 -3.47
CA GLN A 17 -10.47 1.17 -3.55
C GLN A 17 -11.68 2.09 -3.61
N GLN A 18 -11.61 3.27 -2.96
CA GLN A 18 -12.69 4.26 -3.00
C GLN A 18 -12.82 4.92 -4.38
N TRP A 19 -11.73 4.93 -5.16
CA TRP A 19 -11.67 5.49 -6.51
C TRP A 19 -11.82 4.41 -7.59
N SER A 20 -11.99 3.15 -7.19
CA SER A 20 -12.20 2.03 -8.11
C SER A 20 -13.69 1.69 -8.21
N THR A 21 -14.11 1.25 -9.39
CA THR A 21 -15.41 0.62 -9.61
C THR A 21 -15.26 -0.57 -10.53
N MET A 22 -16.04 -1.63 -10.26
CA MET A 22 -16.15 -2.81 -11.12
C MET A 22 -17.45 -2.81 -11.92
N ASP A 23 -18.28 -1.78 -11.76
CA ASP A 23 -19.51 -1.58 -12.51
C ASP A 23 -19.40 -0.26 -13.29
N ASP A 24 -19.27 -0.39 -14.61
CA ASP A 24 -19.22 0.70 -15.58
C ASP A 24 -20.57 0.93 -16.29
N ARG A 25 -21.59 0.14 -15.96
CA ARG A 25 -22.89 0.16 -16.66
C ARG A 25 -23.73 1.40 -16.36
N ASN A 26 -23.42 2.13 -15.28
CA ASN A 26 -24.18 3.31 -14.88
C ASN A 26 -23.27 4.53 -14.65
N ILE A 27 -23.14 5.36 -15.69
CA ILE A 27 -22.31 6.56 -15.73
C ILE A 27 -22.67 7.55 -14.61
N LEU A 28 -23.93 7.62 -14.19
CA LEU A 28 -24.37 8.51 -13.11
C LEU A 28 -23.87 8.07 -11.73
N LYS A 29 -23.45 6.81 -11.58
CA LYS A 29 -22.86 6.27 -10.33
C LYS A 29 -21.33 6.22 -10.34
N LEU A 30 -20.71 6.65 -11.44
CA LEU A 30 -19.26 6.65 -11.62
C LEU A 30 -18.56 7.85 -10.96
N GLU A 31 -19.25 8.65 -10.12
CA GLU A 31 -18.74 9.87 -9.46
C GLU A 31 -17.26 9.77 -9.04
N ASN A 32 -16.37 10.22 -9.94
CA ASN A 32 -14.90 10.22 -9.82
C ASN A 32 -14.24 8.83 -9.62
N LYS A 33 -14.89 7.74 -10.04
CA LYS A 33 -14.35 6.38 -9.98
C LYS A 33 -13.85 5.91 -11.33
N THR A 34 -12.70 5.26 -11.33
CA THR A 34 -12.06 4.66 -12.50
C THR A 34 -12.35 3.16 -12.53
N PHE A 35 -12.78 2.67 -13.68
CA PHE A 35 -13.07 1.25 -13.86
C PHE A 35 -11.81 0.40 -13.64
N ALA A 36 -11.94 -0.66 -12.84
CA ALA A 36 -10.89 -1.65 -12.56
C ALA A 36 -9.56 -1.05 -12.04
N PHE A 37 -9.60 0.15 -11.44
CA PHE A 37 -8.40 0.82 -10.94
C PHE A 37 -7.72 0.04 -9.81
N GLU A 38 -8.50 -0.64 -8.98
CA GLU A 38 -8.00 -1.57 -7.97
C GLU A 38 -7.10 -2.64 -8.56
N HIS A 39 -7.47 -3.26 -9.68
CA HIS A 39 -6.66 -4.28 -10.33
C HIS A 39 -5.35 -3.74 -10.91
N LEU A 40 -5.34 -2.50 -11.42
CA LEU A 40 -4.11 -1.86 -11.86
C LEU A 40 -3.13 -1.68 -10.68
N VAL A 41 -3.63 -1.17 -9.55
CA VAL A 41 -2.80 -0.92 -8.37
C VAL A 41 -2.33 -2.24 -7.75
N GLU A 42 -3.19 -3.25 -7.69
CA GLU A 42 -2.84 -4.58 -7.18
C GLU A 42 -1.80 -5.27 -8.07
N GLY A 43 -2.01 -5.27 -9.39
CA GLY A 43 -1.04 -5.86 -10.32
C GLY A 43 0.32 -5.16 -10.29
N ALA A 44 0.34 -3.83 -10.16
CA ALA A 44 1.59 -3.09 -9.96
C ALA A 44 2.24 -3.46 -8.62
N LYS A 45 1.47 -3.54 -7.53
CA LYS A 45 1.98 -3.96 -6.22
C LYS A 45 2.57 -5.35 -6.28
N GLU A 46 1.91 -6.31 -6.93
CA GLU A 46 2.40 -7.67 -7.09
C GLU A 46 3.69 -7.73 -7.90
N ALA A 47 3.77 -6.99 -9.01
CA ALA A 47 4.96 -6.96 -9.87
C ALA A 47 6.20 -6.39 -9.17
N TYR A 48 6.01 -5.45 -8.23
CA TYR A 48 7.10 -4.77 -7.52
C TYR A 48 7.27 -5.21 -6.06
N ASN A 49 6.38 -6.04 -5.52
CA ASN A 49 6.58 -6.63 -4.20
C ASN A 49 7.55 -7.79 -4.27
N ASN A 50 8.56 -7.77 -3.41
CA ASN A 50 9.32 -8.96 -3.09
C ASN A 50 8.46 -9.84 -2.18
N ALA A 51 8.15 -11.07 -2.63
CA ALA A 51 7.20 -12.00 -2.00
C ALA A 51 7.47 -12.31 -0.51
N ASP A 52 8.66 -11.97 0.02
CA ASP A 52 9.11 -12.41 1.34
C ASP A 52 9.19 -11.30 2.42
N LYS A 53 8.74 -10.07 2.14
CA LYS A 53 8.83 -8.96 3.12
C LYS A 53 7.49 -8.63 3.77
N ASN A 54 7.10 -9.43 4.76
CA ASN A 54 5.91 -9.19 5.59
C ASN A 54 6.11 -8.12 6.68
N PHE A 55 7.35 -7.67 6.88
CA PHE A 55 7.72 -6.77 7.96
C PHE A 55 8.66 -5.66 7.47
N ILE A 56 8.55 -4.50 8.11
CA ILE A 56 9.45 -3.36 7.96
C ILE A 56 10.39 -3.35 9.16
N ASP A 57 11.69 -3.47 8.91
CA ASP A 57 12.74 -3.35 9.93
C ASP A 57 13.30 -1.93 9.96
N LEU A 58 13.10 -1.25 11.10
CA LEU A 58 13.60 0.09 11.35
C LEU A 58 14.72 0.03 12.38
N LYS A 59 15.88 0.60 12.05
CA LYS A 59 17.04 0.68 12.96
C LYS A 59 17.38 2.13 13.26
N PHE A 60 17.22 2.53 14.50
CA PHE A 60 17.57 3.87 14.99
C PHE A 60 18.88 3.81 15.76
N GLN A 61 19.83 4.68 15.42
CA GLN A 61 21.05 4.89 16.21
C GLN A 61 20.84 6.08 17.13
N ILE A 62 20.98 5.84 18.44
CA ILE A 62 20.89 6.89 19.45
C ILE A 62 22.31 7.37 19.76
N ASN A 63 22.60 8.60 19.35
CA ASN A 63 23.81 9.32 19.74
C ASN A 63 23.49 10.21 20.96
N ARG A 64 24.38 10.16 21.95
CA ARG A 64 24.29 11.04 23.11
C ARG A 64 25.02 12.34 22.74
N ASN A 65 24.28 13.44 22.61
CA ASN A 65 24.86 14.78 22.62
C ASN A 65 25.38 15.10 24.03
#